data_AF-A0A833XRS7-F1
#
_entry.id   AF-A0A833XRS7-F1
#
_cell.length_a   1.000
_cell.length_b   1.000
_cell.length_c   1.000
_cell.angle_alpha   90.00
_cell.angle_beta   90.00
_cell.angle_gamma   90.00
#
_symmetry.space_group_name_H-M   'P 1'
#
loop_
_entity.id
_entity.type
_entity.pdbx_description
1 polymer ?
#
loop_
_entity_poly.entity_id
_entity_poly.type
_entity_poly.pdbx_seq_one_letter_code
_entity_poly.pdbx_strand_id
1 'polypeptide(L)'
;MSRASSLFQLCQIPSTNMLLRSSKFPRATNKLPWNTGMNVIPVRKLYPTLCFCKTVQTTTYEVVNGSYVPSTQTKQEKEMKDKSSAKLDTVGAFQKLPMVMPSVDILHSALRKAKRVLPTKGIANIAKRERNRGAKQLDALMKELVVPLRTYLESFPKKKYLHPYERSLIELTLGDGNYEEVLGNVDALRKKVVSVGKEHASFCAKSLTKREAEERLSEGVKKIEEVFNHEAEVVNDLLHIAKTLRAMPVVDLETPTLCLVGAPNVGKSSLVRTLSTGKPEVCNYPFTTRGILMGHIVLNYQTFQVTDTPGLLKRSDEDRNNLEKLTLAVLSHLPTAILYVHDLSGECGTSPSDQFLIYKEIKERFSDHLWVDVVSKCDLLQKSPVVFITEDSPDHVELARYRKMGPNGAMHVSIKSEAGLAEICLVTFLENFFLCS
;
A
#
# COMPACT_ATOMS: atom_id res chain seq x y z
N MET A 1 14.91 21.94 66.06
CA MET A 1 16.29 22.38 65.74
C MET A 1 16.44 22.23 64.23
N SER A 2 16.32 23.32 63.47
CA SER A 2 17.43 24.18 63.01
C SER A 2 17.98 23.67 61.67
N ARG A 3 17.54 24.31 60.56
CA ARG A 3 18.31 25.27 59.70
C ARG A 3 19.19 24.54 58.66
N ALA A 4 18.89 24.69 57.36
CA ALA A 4 19.25 25.80 56.46
C ALA A 4 20.73 25.70 55.99
N SER A 5 21.00 25.54 54.70
CA SER A 5 21.21 26.63 53.69
C SER A 5 20.90 26.08 52.28
N SER A 6 20.32 26.74 51.27
CA SER A 6 20.10 28.13 50.82
C SER A 6 21.34 28.97 50.47
N LEU A 7 21.49 29.27 49.17
CA LEU A 7 21.82 30.59 48.57
C LEU A 7 21.65 30.42 47.03
N PHE A 8 20.58 30.89 46.34
CA PHE A 8 20.15 32.28 46.02
C PHE A 8 21.26 33.09 45.32
N GLN A 9 21.06 33.60 44.09
CA GLN A 9 20.36 34.85 43.71
C GLN A 9 20.42 35.00 42.16
N LEU A 10 19.55 35.67 41.37
CA LEU A 10 18.51 36.72 41.45
C LEU A 10 17.63 36.58 40.15
N CYS A 11 16.28 36.62 40.08
CA CYS A 11 15.26 37.67 40.37
C CYS A 11 15.39 38.93 39.46
N GLN A 12 14.40 39.54 38.76
CA GLN A 12 12.92 39.52 38.73
C GLN A 12 12.34 40.12 37.40
N ILE A 13 11.02 39.92 37.23
CA ILE A 13 10.02 40.42 36.24
C ILE A 13 9.63 41.91 36.52
N PRO A 14 8.82 42.62 35.69
CA PRO A 14 7.31 42.61 35.80
C PRO A 14 6.55 42.63 34.44
N SER A 15 5.48 41.85 34.20
CA SER A 15 4.01 42.07 34.45
C SER A 15 3.37 43.19 33.61
N THR A 16 2.27 43.07 32.83
CA THR A 16 0.89 42.67 33.21
C THR A 16 -0.10 42.69 32.00
N ASN A 17 -1.09 41.78 32.03
CA ASN A 17 -2.54 41.91 31.79
C ASN A 17 -3.21 42.36 30.46
N MET A 18 -3.88 41.37 29.83
CA MET A 18 -5.34 41.21 29.64
C MET A 18 -6.21 42.15 28.76
N LEU A 19 -7.07 41.45 27.97
CA LEU A 19 -8.47 41.75 27.55
C LEU A 19 -8.78 42.45 26.20
N LEU A 20 -9.30 41.61 25.29
CA LEU A 20 -10.56 41.70 24.52
C LEU A 20 -11.26 43.07 24.27
N ARG A 21 -11.70 43.17 22.99
CA ARG A 21 -12.97 43.72 22.43
C ARG A 21 -12.98 45.12 21.77
N SER A 22 -13.16 45.05 20.44
CA SER A 22 -14.11 45.79 19.58
C SER A 22 -14.19 47.33 19.54
N SER A 23 -14.17 47.79 18.28
CA SER A 23 -14.95 48.90 17.68
C SER A 23 -14.44 50.33 17.88
N LYS A 24 -14.10 51.01 16.77
CA LYS A 24 -14.89 52.06 16.10
C LYS A 24 -14.02 52.89 15.15
N PHE A 25 -14.62 53.24 14.01
CA PHE A 25 -14.22 54.27 13.06
C PHE A 25 -13.89 55.61 13.73
N PRO A 26 -13.14 56.48 13.04
CA PRO A 26 -13.77 57.74 12.65
C PRO A 26 -13.46 58.21 11.20
N ARG A 27 -14.38 59.06 10.72
CA ARG A 27 -14.39 59.79 9.44
C ARG A 27 -13.54 61.07 9.49
N ALA A 28 -12.96 61.39 8.33
CA ALA A 28 -12.81 62.70 7.67
C ALA A 28 -12.05 63.86 8.36
N THR A 29 -11.09 64.48 7.67
CA THR A 29 -11.30 65.71 6.86
C THR A 29 -10.01 66.21 6.16
N ASN A 30 -10.19 66.60 4.88
CA ASN A 30 -9.58 67.69 4.10
C ASN A 30 -8.05 67.95 4.07
N LYS A 31 -7.44 67.80 2.89
CA LYS A 31 -6.90 68.91 2.05
C LYS A 31 -6.26 68.39 0.74
N LEU A 32 -6.78 68.88 -0.39
CA LEU A 32 -6.15 68.92 -1.74
C LEU A 32 -5.16 70.11 -1.79
N PRO A 33 -4.10 70.12 -2.64
CA PRO A 33 -4.29 70.45 -4.06
C PRO A 33 -3.37 69.73 -5.10
N TRP A 34 -3.97 69.45 -6.27
CA TRP A 34 -3.50 69.60 -7.67
C TRP A 34 -2.04 69.22 -8.02
N ASN A 35 -1.83 68.17 -8.84
CA ASN A 35 -1.51 68.31 -10.28
C ASN A 35 -1.21 66.97 -10.99
N THR A 36 -1.84 66.80 -12.17
CA THR A 36 -1.39 66.15 -13.43
C THR A 36 -0.66 64.79 -13.40
N GLY A 37 -1.25 63.81 -14.10
CA GLY A 37 -0.51 62.65 -14.62
C GLY A 37 -1.39 61.44 -14.95
N MET A 38 -2.07 61.48 -16.10
CA MET A 38 -2.73 60.32 -16.71
C MET A 38 -1.70 59.23 -17.01
N ASN A 39 -1.96 57.98 -16.59
CA ASN A 39 -1.50 56.80 -17.30
C ASN A 39 -2.52 55.66 -17.11
N VAL A 40 -3.09 55.26 -18.25
CA VAL A 40 -4.13 54.25 -18.41
C VAL A 40 -3.47 52.87 -18.42
N ILE A 41 -3.92 51.96 -17.55
CA ILE A 41 -3.55 50.54 -17.54
C ILE A 41 -4.69 49.78 -18.27
N PRO A 42 -4.43 48.89 -19.24
CA PRO A 42 -5.49 48.25 -20.00
C PRO A 42 -6.14 47.10 -19.20
N VAL A 43 -7.47 47.13 -19.20
CA VAL A 43 -8.39 46.15 -18.61
C VAL A 43 -8.31 44.81 -19.35
N ARG A 44 -8.10 43.71 -18.61
CA ARG A 44 -8.27 42.33 -19.10
C ARG A 44 -9.76 42.05 -19.33
N LYS A 45 -10.12 41.59 -20.53
CA LYS A 45 -11.47 41.08 -20.87
C LYS A 45 -11.71 39.73 -20.17
N LEU A 46 -12.77 39.66 -19.38
CA LEU A 46 -13.38 38.41 -18.88
C LEU A 46 -14.43 37.96 -19.90
N TYR A 47 -14.37 36.71 -20.34
CA TYR A 47 -15.47 36.05 -21.07
C TYR A 47 -16.20 35.11 -20.10
N PRO A 48 -17.55 35.13 -20.03
CA PRO A 48 -18.30 34.17 -19.22
C PRO A 48 -18.56 32.90 -20.04
N THR A 49 -18.24 31.73 -19.50
CA THR A 49 -18.70 30.45 -20.04
C THR A 49 -19.82 29.90 -19.17
N LEU A 50 -21.00 29.72 -19.81
CA LEU A 50 -22.20 29.15 -19.21
C LEU A 50 -21.94 27.73 -18.70
N CYS A 51 -22.32 27.49 -17.45
CA CYS A 51 -22.36 26.18 -16.81
C CYS A 51 -23.61 25.41 -17.30
N PHE A 52 -23.41 24.22 -17.87
CA PHE A 52 -24.49 23.27 -18.20
C PHE A 52 -24.27 22.01 -17.36
N CYS A 53 -24.81 21.97 -16.14
CA CYS A 53 -24.84 20.75 -15.33
C CYS A 53 -25.89 19.79 -15.89
N LYS A 54 -25.47 18.69 -16.49
CA LYS A 54 -26.30 17.48 -16.57
C LYS A 54 -25.90 16.55 -15.43
N THR A 55 -26.88 16.27 -14.57
CA THR A 55 -26.84 15.24 -13.53
C THR A 55 -26.48 13.88 -14.11
N VAL A 56 -25.40 13.26 -13.62
CA VAL A 56 -25.03 11.88 -13.95
C VAL A 56 -25.53 10.96 -12.83
N GLN A 57 -26.40 10.02 -13.21
CA GLN A 57 -26.88 8.93 -12.38
C GLN A 57 -25.79 7.85 -12.31
N THR A 58 -25.60 7.28 -11.12
CA THR A 58 -24.72 6.13 -10.88
C THR A 58 -25.25 4.89 -11.61
N THR A 59 -24.58 4.48 -12.67
CA THR A 59 -24.76 3.17 -13.31
C THR A 59 -23.66 2.23 -12.86
N THR A 60 -24.03 1.18 -12.12
CA THR A 60 -23.22 -0.01 -11.88
C THR A 60 -22.91 -0.70 -13.21
N TYR A 61 -21.65 -1.01 -13.49
CA TYR A 61 -21.25 -1.69 -14.72
C TYR A 61 -21.15 -3.20 -14.58
N GLU A 62 -21.62 -3.87 -15.62
CA GLU A 62 -21.51 -5.30 -15.91
C GLU A 62 -20.08 -5.66 -16.35
N VAL A 63 -19.61 -6.82 -15.90
CA VAL A 63 -18.33 -7.43 -16.27
C VAL A 63 -18.44 -7.99 -17.69
N VAL A 64 -17.57 -7.56 -18.59
CA VAL A 64 -17.44 -8.12 -19.94
C VAL A 64 -16.73 -9.49 -19.86
N ASN A 65 -17.34 -10.45 -20.55
CA ASN A 65 -17.02 -11.88 -20.58
C ASN A 65 -15.59 -12.21 -21.05
N GLY A 66 -14.83 -12.88 -20.16
CA GLY A 66 -13.73 -13.78 -20.50
C GLY A 66 -14.09 -15.20 -20.08
N SER A 67 -13.93 -16.16 -21.00
CA SER A 67 -14.47 -17.52 -20.99
C SER A 67 -14.24 -18.33 -19.70
N TYR A 68 -15.32 -18.74 -19.05
CA TYR A 68 -15.34 -19.86 -18.12
C TYR A 68 -16.66 -20.62 -18.24
N VAL A 69 -16.59 -21.92 -18.53
CA VAL A 69 -17.76 -22.81 -18.64
C VAL A 69 -18.23 -23.17 -17.22
N PRO A 70 -19.49 -22.90 -16.83
CA PRO A 70 -19.99 -23.32 -15.53
C PRO A 70 -20.65 -24.70 -15.61
N SER A 71 -20.18 -25.64 -14.80
CA SER A 71 -20.91 -26.88 -14.52
C SER A 71 -22.09 -26.57 -13.59
N THR A 72 -23.28 -26.91 -14.05
CA THR A 72 -24.55 -26.75 -13.37
C THR A 72 -24.71 -27.75 -12.23
N GLN A 73 -24.85 -27.31 -10.96
CA GLN A 73 -25.66 -27.98 -9.94
C GLN A 73 -26.30 -26.97 -8.96
N THR A 74 -27.61 -26.82 -9.17
CA THR A 74 -28.76 -26.57 -8.29
C THR A 74 -28.59 -26.02 -6.86
N LYS A 75 -29.32 -24.91 -6.63
CA LYS A 75 -29.75 -24.29 -5.35
C LYS A 75 -30.13 -25.28 -4.24
N GLN A 76 -29.65 -25.02 -3.03
CA GLN A 76 -30.49 -24.99 -1.82
C GLN A 76 -30.03 -23.84 -0.89
N GLU A 77 -30.96 -22.93 -0.62
CA GLU A 77 -30.86 -21.82 0.32
C GLU A 77 -30.80 -22.35 1.77
N LYS A 78 -29.93 -21.74 2.59
CA LYS A 78 -30.16 -21.67 4.04
C LYS A 78 -29.49 -20.44 4.64
N GLU A 79 -30.35 -19.53 5.08
CA GLU A 79 -30.03 -18.35 5.87
C GLU A 79 -29.28 -18.72 7.15
N MET A 80 -28.11 -18.10 7.37
CA MET A 80 -27.53 -17.95 8.70
C MET A 80 -26.94 -16.55 8.83
N LYS A 81 -27.74 -15.66 9.42
CA LYS A 81 -27.42 -14.41 10.11
C LYS A 81 -25.95 -13.97 10.03
N ASP A 82 -25.75 -12.92 9.23
CA ASP A 82 -24.58 -12.05 9.24
C ASP A 82 -24.20 -11.64 10.66
N LYS A 83 -22.96 -11.99 11.03
CA LYS A 83 -22.24 -11.32 12.11
C LYS A 83 -21.17 -10.45 11.47
N SER A 84 -21.37 -9.14 11.66
CA SER A 84 -20.42 -8.04 11.47
C SER A 84 -19.78 -7.95 10.09
N SER A 85 -20.30 -7.02 9.27
CA SER A 85 -19.52 -6.34 8.25
C SER A 85 -18.23 -5.79 8.89
N ALA A 86 -17.13 -6.53 8.74
CA ALA A 86 -15.83 -6.04 9.13
C ALA A 86 -15.60 -4.75 8.35
N LYS A 87 -15.44 -3.61 9.04
CA LYS A 87 -14.88 -2.43 8.43
C LYS A 87 -13.57 -2.87 7.79
N LEU A 88 -13.49 -2.81 6.47
CA LEU A 88 -12.22 -2.92 5.76
C LEU A 88 -11.39 -1.78 6.32
N ASP A 89 -10.39 -2.13 7.13
CA ASP A 89 -9.42 -1.14 7.55
C ASP A 89 -8.71 -0.67 6.29
N THR A 90 -9.04 0.54 5.84
CA THR A 90 -8.58 1.13 4.59
C THR A 90 -7.05 1.27 4.50
N VAL A 91 -6.37 1.22 5.64
CA VAL A 91 -4.93 1.44 5.74
C VAL A 91 -4.25 0.31 6.50
N GLY A 92 -3.23 -0.26 5.85
CA GLY A 92 -2.18 -1.06 6.48
C GLY A 92 -2.60 -2.44 6.94
N ALA A 93 -3.19 -3.26 6.05
CA ALA A 93 -3.55 -4.64 6.34
C ALA A 93 -2.32 -5.47 6.78
N PHE A 94 -1.16 -5.23 6.17
CA PHE A 94 0.05 -6.01 6.42
C PHE A 94 0.80 -5.65 7.71
N GLN A 95 0.71 -4.39 8.16
CA GLN A 95 1.39 -3.93 9.37
C GLN A 95 0.73 -4.48 10.64
N LYS A 96 -0.53 -4.92 10.54
CA LYS A 96 -1.30 -5.54 11.64
C LYS A 96 -1.03 -7.03 11.81
N LEU A 97 -0.22 -7.64 10.96
CA LEU A 97 0.10 -9.07 11.04
C LEU A 97 0.81 -9.43 12.36
N PRO A 98 0.49 -10.59 12.95
CA PRO A 98 1.09 -10.99 14.22
C PRO A 98 2.58 -11.30 14.09
N MET A 99 3.29 -11.20 15.21
CA MET A 99 4.65 -11.74 15.32
C MET A 99 4.56 -13.27 15.38
N VAL A 100 4.87 -13.92 14.27
CA VAL A 100 4.99 -15.38 14.24
C VAL A 100 6.27 -15.78 14.96
N MET A 101 6.22 -16.86 15.74
CA MET A 101 7.37 -17.41 16.44
C MET A 101 8.00 -18.55 15.62
N PRO A 102 9.33 -18.76 15.62
CA PRO A 102 9.96 -19.89 14.96
C PRO A 102 9.39 -21.23 15.43
N SER A 103 9.36 -22.23 14.53
CA SER A 103 8.80 -23.56 14.80
C SER A 103 9.42 -24.23 16.03
N VAL A 104 10.75 -24.16 16.14
CA VAL A 104 11.55 -24.72 17.24
C VAL A 104 11.14 -24.12 18.60
N ASP A 105 10.93 -22.81 18.65
CA ASP A 105 10.52 -22.10 19.87
C ASP A 105 9.09 -22.44 20.29
N ILE A 106 8.19 -22.63 19.31
CA ILE A 106 6.80 -23.08 19.55
C ILE A 106 6.82 -24.46 20.21
N LEU A 107 7.57 -25.39 19.65
CA LEU A 107 7.66 -26.75 20.17
C LEU A 107 8.25 -26.79 21.58
N HIS A 108 9.41 -26.15 21.82
CA HIS A 108 10.04 -26.15 23.14
C HIS A 108 9.21 -25.43 24.19
N SER A 109 8.51 -24.34 23.83
CA SER A 109 7.58 -23.66 24.72
C SER A 109 6.41 -24.57 25.10
N ALA A 110 5.81 -25.26 24.12
CA ALA A 110 4.69 -26.17 24.34
C ALA A 110 5.08 -27.37 25.22
N LEU A 111 6.22 -28.02 24.95
CA LEU A 111 6.74 -29.13 25.75
C LEU A 111 6.96 -28.74 27.21
N ARG A 112 7.57 -27.57 27.46
CA ARG A 112 7.81 -27.06 28.81
C ARG A 112 6.50 -26.79 29.56
N LYS A 113 5.51 -26.20 28.91
CA LYS A 113 4.20 -25.91 29.52
C LYS A 113 3.41 -27.19 29.80
N ALA A 114 3.37 -28.11 28.85
CA ALA A 114 2.69 -29.40 28.98
C ALA A 114 3.26 -30.22 30.15
N LYS A 115 4.58 -30.27 30.32
CA LYS A 115 5.24 -31.00 31.42
C LYS A 115 4.83 -30.51 32.81
N ARG A 116 4.46 -29.24 32.95
CA ARG A 116 4.02 -28.63 34.22
C ARG A 116 2.57 -28.94 34.60
N VAL A 117 1.79 -29.53 33.68
CA VAL A 117 0.39 -29.86 33.95
C VAL A 117 0.28 -30.99 34.96
N LEU A 118 -0.52 -30.75 36.00
CA LEU A 118 -0.74 -31.65 37.11
C LEU A 118 -2.02 -32.48 36.92
N PRO A 119 -2.10 -33.68 37.52
CA PRO A 119 -3.34 -34.45 37.58
C PRO A 119 -4.44 -33.70 38.35
N THR A 120 -5.68 -34.14 38.16
CA THR A 120 -6.82 -33.64 38.94
C THR A 120 -6.64 -33.99 40.42
N LYS A 121 -6.89 -33.01 41.30
CA LYS A 121 -6.82 -33.20 42.76
C LYS A 121 -7.85 -34.25 43.21
N GLY A 122 -7.52 -35.02 44.24
CA GLY A 122 -8.43 -35.97 44.88
C GLY A 122 -8.47 -37.40 44.29
N ILE A 123 -7.67 -37.72 43.27
CA ILE A 123 -7.60 -39.09 42.74
C ILE A 123 -6.70 -39.96 43.64
N ALA A 124 -7.29 -40.86 44.43
CA ALA A 124 -6.56 -41.75 45.33
C ALA A 124 -5.80 -42.87 44.58
N ASN A 125 -6.45 -43.52 43.60
CA ASN A 125 -5.86 -44.63 42.85
C ASN A 125 -4.70 -44.14 41.97
N ILE A 126 -3.52 -44.76 42.16
CA ILE A 126 -2.26 -44.38 41.50
C ILE A 126 -2.37 -44.51 39.97
N ALA A 127 -2.88 -45.63 39.46
CA ALA A 127 -3.03 -45.84 38.02
C ALA A 127 -4.03 -44.83 37.40
N LYS A 128 -5.16 -44.58 38.07
CA LYS A 128 -6.13 -43.55 37.64
C LYS A 128 -5.53 -42.14 37.65
N ARG A 129 -4.64 -41.85 38.60
CA ARG A 129 -3.95 -40.55 38.71
C ARG A 129 -2.96 -40.35 37.57
N GLU A 130 -2.11 -41.34 37.28
CA GLU A 130 -1.11 -41.23 36.20
C GLU A 130 -1.74 -41.19 34.82
N ARG A 131 -2.77 -41.99 34.53
CA ARG A 131 -3.48 -41.87 33.24
C ARG A 131 -4.20 -40.52 33.07
N ASN A 132 -4.73 -39.96 34.16
CA ASN A 132 -5.32 -38.61 34.13
C ASN A 132 -4.26 -37.54 33.88
N ARG A 133 -3.09 -37.68 34.51
CA ARG A 133 -1.94 -36.81 34.27
C ARG A 133 -1.50 -36.88 32.81
N GLY A 134 -1.22 -38.06 32.30
CA GLY A 134 -0.72 -38.25 30.93
C GLY A 134 -1.70 -37.73 29.88
N ALA A 135 -3.00 -38.06 30.00
CA ALA A 135 -4.02 -37.53 29.10
C ALA A 135 -4.09 -35.98 29.13
N LYS A 136 -4.01 -35.37 30.33
CA LYS A 136 -3.98 -33.91 30.46
C LYS A 136 -2.72 -33.28 29.88
N GLN A 137 -1.56 -33.92 30.05
CA GLN A 137 -0.30 -33.43 29.50
C GLN A 137 -0.30 -33.46 27.96
N LEU A 138 -0.82 -34.53 27.35
CA LEU A 138 -0.98 -34.64 25.90
C LEU A 138 -1.98 -33.63 25.34
N ASP A 139 -3.14 -33.46 26.00
CA ASP A 139 -4.14 -32.46 25.61
C ASP A 139 -3.58 -31.03 25.74
N ALA A 140 -2.81 -30.75 26.79
CA ALA A 140 -2.12 -29.46 26.94
C ALA A 140 -1.05 -29.24 25.88
N LEU A 141 -0.22 -30.23 25.57
CA LEU A 141 0.80 -30.14 24.51
C LEU A 141 0.14 -29.83 23.16
N MET A 142 -0.91 -30.57 22.80
CA MET A 142 -1.70 -30.33 21.60
C MET A 142 -2.23 -28.89 21.57
N LYS A 143 -2.86 -28.41 22.66
CA LYS A 143 -3.42 -27.05 22.72
C LYS A 143 -2.35 -25.96 22.60
N GLU A 144 -1.22 -26.12 23.28
CA GLU A 144 -0.11 -25.14 23.24
C GLU A 144 0.53 -25.04 21.85
N LEU A 145 0.49 -26.09 21.04
CA LEU A 145 0.90 -26.05 19.62
C LEU A 145 -0.20 -25.46 18.73
N VAL A 146 -1.45 -25.89 18.90
CA VAL A 146 -2.56 -25.60 17.98
C VAL A 146 -3.10 -24.18 18.13
N VAL A 147 -3.16 -23.65 19.35
CA VAL A 147 -3.73 -22.32 19.62
C VAL A 147 -2.93 -21.20 18.94
N PRO A 148 -1.59 -21.15 19.03
CA PRO A 148 -0.79 -20.17 18.28
C PRO A 148 -1.02 -20.26 16.77
N LEU A 149 -0.94 -21.47 16.18
CA LEU A 149 -1.14 -21.67 14.74
C LEU A 149 -2.52 -21.18 14.27
N ARG A 150 -3.58 -21.49 15.04
CA ARG A 150 -4.92 -20.99 14.77
C ARG A 150 -4.97 -19.46 14.81
N THR A 151 -4.37 -18.86 15.84
CA THR A 151 -4.38 -17.41 16.04
C THR A 151 -3.66 -16.70 14.89
N TYR A 152 -2.56 -17.26 14.40
CA TYR A 152 -1.88 -16.73 13.21
C TYR A 152 -2.79 -16.78 11.99
N LEU A 153 -3.39 -17.93 11.69
CA LEU A 153 -4.29 -18.08 10.53
C LEU A 153 -5.50 -17.13 10.58
N GLU A 154 -6.06 -16.90 11.76
CA GLU A 154 -7.20 -15.96 11.94
C GLU A 154 -6.79 -14.49 11.76
N SER A 155 -5.53 -14.16 12.04
CA SER A 155 -5.00 -12.78 11.93
C SER A 155 -4.50 -12.45 10.52
N PHE A 156 -4.22 -13.45 9.68
CA PHE A 156 -3.80 -13.23 8.31
C PHE A 156 -5.02 -12.88 7.42
N PRO A 157 -4.95 -11.79 6.64
CA PRO A 157 -6.05 -11.38 5.79
C PRO A 157 -6.22 -12.35 4.62
N LYS A 158 -7.46 -12.77 4.36
CA LYS A 158 -7.73 -13.62 3.19
C LYS A 158 -7.62 -12.79 1.92
N LYS A 159 -6.93 -13.31 0.90
CA LYS A 159 -6.74 -12.64 -0.40
C LYS A 159 -8.03 -12.11 -1.02
N LYS A 160 -9.14 -12.85 -0.90
CA LYS A 160 -10.47 -12.44 -1.40
C LYS A 160 -10.99 -11.12 -0.81
N TYR A 161 -10.58 -10.78 0.41
CA TYR A 161 -11.02 -9.56 1.08
C TYR A 161 -10.00 -8.43 1.03
N LEU A 162 -8.78 -8.69 0.53
CA LEU A 162 -7.79 -7.64 0.35
C LEU A 162 -8.15 -6.71 -0.81
N HIS A 163 -7.68 -5.48 -0.75
CA HIS A 163 -7.81 -4.54 -1.86
C HIS A 163 -7.04 -5.07 -3.09
N PRO A 164 -7.51 -4.86 -4.34
CA PRO A 164 -6.83 -5.36 -5.54
C PRO A 164 -5.34 -4.99 -5.61
N TYR A 165 -4.98 -3.76 -5.24
CA TYR A 165 -3.59 -3.32 -5.13
C TYR A 165 -2.77 -4.18 -4.16
N GLU A 166 -3.30 -4.46 -2.96
CA GLU A 166 -2.64 -5.29 -1.95
C GLU A 166 -2.48 -6.74 -2.42
N ARG A 167 -3.42 -7.26 -3.22
CA ARG A 167 -3.30 -8.59 -3.84
C ARG A 167 -2.12 -8.64 -4.81
N SER A 168 -2.01 -7.62 -5.67
CA SER A 168 -0.87 -7.49 -6.58
C SER A 168 0.45 -7.40 -5.81
N LEU A 169 0.49 -6.70 -4.68
CA LEU A 169 1.68 -6.65 -3.83
C LEU A 169 2.08 -8.04 -3.30
N ILE A 170 1.11 -8.85 -2.86
CA ILE A 170 1.37 -10.22 -2.42
C ILE A 170 1.96 -11.05 -3.57
N GLU A 171 1.32 -11.01 -4.74
CA GLU A 171 1.75 -11.78 -5.92
C GLU A 171 3.16 -11.39 -6.38
N LEU A 172 3.43 -10.08 -6.48
CA LEU A 172 4.75 -9.56 -6.86
C LEU A 172 5.85 -9.91 -5.86
N THR A 173 5.50 -10.12 -4.59
CA THR A 173 6.47 -10.37 -3.52
C THR A 173 6.72 -11.85 -3.27
N LEU A 174 5.65 -12.66 -3.24
CA LEU A 174 5.70 -14.06 -2.81
C LEU A 174 5.55 -15.04 -3.98
N GLY A 175 5.17 -14.55 -5.16
CA GLY A 175 4.77 -15.36 -6.30
C GLY A 175 3.31 -15.80 -6.21
N ASP A 176 2.80 -16.29 -7.34
CA ASP A 176 1.42 -16.72 -7.47
C ASP A 176 1.13 -17.98 -6.64
N GLY A 177 0.07 -17.94 -5.83
CA GLY A 177 -0.44 -19.07 -5.05
C GLY A 177 0.35 -19.45 -3.79
N ASN A 178 1.60 -19.01 -3.66
CA ASN A 178 2.46 -19.34 -2.51
C ASN A 178 1.86 -18.89 -1.17
N TYR A 179 1.23 -17.72 -1.14
CA TYR A 179 0.57 -17.19 0.06
C TYR A 179 -0.55 -18.10 0.57
N GLU A 180 -1.45 -18.54 -0.31
CA GLU A 180 -2.54 -19.45 0.02
C GLU A 180 -2.04 -20.85 0.38
N GLU A 181 -1.04 -21.33 -0.35
CA GLU A 181 -0.45 -22.65 -0.14
C GLU A 181 0.14 -22.77 1.27
N VAL A 182 0.97 -21.81 1.70
CA VAL A 182 1.56 -21.82 3.04
C VAL A 182 0.48 -21.75 4.13
N LEU A 183 -0.53 -20.88 3.98
CA LEU A 183 -1.64 -20.82 4.94
C LEU A 183 -2.43 -22.13 5.00
N GLY A 184 -2.65 -22.77 3.86
CA GLY A 184 -3.29 -24.08 3.76
C GLY A 184 -2.48 -25.18 4.46
N ASN A 185 -1.17 -25.21 4.23
CA ASN A 185 -0.25 -26.16 4.83
C ASN A 185 -0.17 -26.00 6.35
N VAL A 186 -0.16 -24.76 6.87
CA VAL A 186 -0.22 -24.50 8.33
C VAL A 186 -1.53 -25.02 8.93
N ASP A 187 -2.66 -24.84 8.23
CA ASP A 187 -3.94 -25.36 8.70
C ASP A 187 -4.01 -26.90 8.67
N ALA A 188 -3.37 -27.52 7.67
CA ALA A 188 -3.22 -28.97 7.57
C ALA A 188 -2.38 -29.52 8.75
N LEU A 189 -1.21 -28.92 9.02
CA LEU A 189 -0.38 -29.24 10.19
C LEU A 189 -1.17 -29.14 11.48
N ARG A 190 -1.88 -28.01 11.66
CA ARG A 190 -2.73 -27.77 12.83
C ARG A 190 -3.77 -28.88 13.02
N LYS A 191 -4.47 -29.29 11.95
CA LYS A 191 -5.46 -30.38 11.97
C LYS A 191 -4.83 -31.73 12.32
N LYS A 192 -3.66 -32.03 11.76
CA LYS A 192 -2.90 -33.27 12.01
C LYS A 192 -2.42 -33.37 13.46
N VAL A 193 -1.92 -32.29 14.04
CA VAL A 193 -1.56 -32.24 15.47
C VAL A 193 -2.79 -32.44 16.36
N VAL A 194 -3.95 -31.88 15.99
CA VAL A 194 -5.21 -32.12 16.73
C VAL A 194 -5.64 -33.59 16.68
N SER A 195 -5.58 -34.24 15.52
CA SER A 195 -6.00 -35.64 15.40
C SER A 195 -5.10 -36.56 16.22
N VAL A 196 -3.78 -36.43 16.06
CA VAL A 196 -2.77 -37.23 16.78
C VAL A 196 -2.84 -36.96 18.28
N GLY A 197 -2.96 -35.68 18.69
CA GLY A 197 -3.05 -35.28 20.09
C GLY A 197 -4.26 -35.89 20.80
N LYS A 198 -5.44 -35.85 20.17
CA LYS A 198 -6.68 -36.45 20.71
C LYS A 198 -6.60 -37.97 20.78
N GLU A 199 -6.02 -38.60 19.77
CA GLU A 199 -5.85 -40.06 19.70
C GLU A 199 -4.98 -40.57 20.86
N HIS A 200 -3.76 -40.03 21.02
CA HIS A 200 -2.86 -40.47 22.08
C HIS A 200 -3.35 -40.09 23.49
N ALA A 201 -4.03 -38.95 23.65
CA ALA A 201 -4.68 -38.60 24.92
C ALA A 201 -5.77 -39.61 25.30
N SER A 202 -6.55 -40.09 24.31
CA SER A 202 -7.55 -41.14 24.48
C SER A 202 -6.91 -42.49 24.85
N PHE A 203 -5.81 -42.88 24.20
CA PHE A 203 -5.08 -44.11 24.58
C PHE A 203 -4.55 -44.05 26.00
N CYS A 204 -3.93 -42.95 26.40
CA CYS A 204 -3.46 -42.76 27.77
C CYS A 204 -4.64 -42.83 28.77
N ALA A 205 -5.78 -42.21 28.47
CA ALA A 205 -6.96 -42.26 29.35
C ALA A 205 -7.53 -43.67 29.56
N LYS A 206 -7.31 -44.58 28.61
CA LYS A 206 -7.77 -45.98 28.64
C LYS A 206 -6.79 -46.94 29.33
N SER A 207 -5.58 -46.50 29.65
CA SER A 207 -4.57 -47.34 30.31
C SER A 207 -5.07 -47.94 31.63
N LEU A 208 -4.68 -49.19 31.88
CA LEU A 208 -5.09 -49.97 33.05
C LEU A 208 -4.06 -49.88 34.18
N THR A 209 -2.78 -49.86 33.83
CA THR A 209 -1.68 -49.82 34.79
C THR A 209 -0.96 -48.48 34.78
N LYS A 210 -0.25 -48.17 35.88
CA LYS A 210 0.62 -46.98 35.96
C LYS A 210 1.68 -46.99 34.85
N ARG A 211 2.38 -48.13 34.69
CA ARG A 211 3.49 -48.27 33.73
C ARG A 211 3.00 -48.07 32.30
N GLU A 212 1.87 -48.68 31.95
CA GLU A 212 1.25 -48.49 30.65
C GLU A 212 0.89 -47.02 30.39
N ALA A 213 0.36 -46.30 31.39
CA ALA A 213 0.05 -44.88 31.24
C ALA A 213 1.29 -44.01 30.98
N GLU A 214 2.41 -44.31 31.64
CA GLU A 214 3.70 -43.63 31.44
C GLU A 214 4.29 -43.92 30.05
N GLU A 215 4.24 -45.18 29.59
CA GLU A 215 4.69 -45.59 28.25
C GLU A 215 3.86 -44.90 27.15
N ARG A 216 2.53 -44.90 27.28
CA ARG A 216 1.61 -44.23 26.32
C ARG A 216 1.79 -42.71 26.30
N LEU A 217 2.10 -42.10 27.44
CA LEU A 217 2.44 -40.67 27.51
C LEU A 217 3.73 -40.39 26.73
N SER A 218 4.79 -41.16 26.99
CA SER A 218 6.08 -41.00 26.31
C SER A 218 5.94 -41.18 24.79
N GLU A 219 5.19 -42.20 24.38
CA GLU A 219 4.88 -42.46 22.97
C GLU A 219 4.10 -41.31 22.34
N GLY A 220 3.05 -40.81 23.00
CA GLY A 220 2.23 -39.71 22.49
C GLY A 220 2.98 -38.40 22.35
N VAL A 221 3.85 -38.05 23.31
CA VAL A 221 4.70 -36.86 23.22
C VAL A 221 5.64 -36.97 22.02
N LYS A 222 6.32 -38.12 21.89
CA LYS A 222 7.24 -38.36 20.78
C LYS A 222 6.51 -38.30 19.43
N LYS A 223 5.30 -38.85 19.33
CA LYS A 223 4.54 -38.83 18.08
C LYS A 223 4.08 -37.43 17.68
N ILE A 224 3.62 -36.62 18.64
CA ILE A 224 3.25 -35.22 18.37
C ILE A 224 4.47 -34.41 17.94
N GLU A 225 5.61 -34.62 18.60
CA GLU A 225 6.88 -33.98 18.25
C GLU A 225 7.35 -34.36 16.84
N GLU A 226 7.33 -35.64 16.48
CA GLU A 226 7.66 -36.12 15.13
C GLU A 226 6.78 -35.47 14.06
N VAL A 227 5.46 -35.42 14.30
CA VAL A 227 4.48 -34.82 13.38
C VAL A 227 4.75 -33.34 13.19
N PHE A 228 5.02 -32.61 14.27
CA PHE A 228 5.30 -31.18 14.22
C PHE A 228 6.64 -30.88 13.54
N ASN A 229 7.70 -31.62 13.87
CA ASN A 229 9.02 -31.44 13.28
C ASN A 229 9.07 -31.75 11.78
N HIS A 230 8.28 -32.73 11.32
CA HIS A 230 8.23 -33.09 9.90
C HIS A 230 7.70 -31.94 9.02
N GLU A 231 6.80 -31.12 9.54
CA GLU A 231 6.20 -29.97 8.84
C GLU A 231 6.64 -28.63 9.45
N ALA A 232 7.76 -28.61 10.19
CA ALA A 232 8.24 -27.42 10.89
C ALA A 232 8.60 -26.27 9.94
N GLU A 233 9.06 -26.58 8.73
CA GLU A 233 9.41 -25.57 7.72
C GLU A 233 8.20 -24.75 7.28
N VAL A 234 7.01 -25.35 7.22
CA VAL A 234 5.77 -24.64 6.87
C VAL A 234 5.50 -23.46 7.82
N VAL A 235 5.84 -23.61 9.09
CA VAL A 235 5.71 -22.54 10.09
C VAL A 235 6.80 -21.47 9.92
N ASN A 236 8.00 -21.87 9.51
CA ASN A 236 9.09 -20.94 9.18
C ASN A 236 8.79 -20.14 7.92
N ASP A 237 8.14 -20.76 6.93
CA ASP A 237 7.65 -20.08 5.73
C ASP A 237 6.59 -19.03 6.09
N LEU A 238 5.64 -19.38 6.97
CA LEU A 238 4.67 -18.42 7.49
C LEU A 238 5.35 -17.25 8.21
N LEU A 239 6.39 -17.53 9.02
CA LEU A 239 7.20 -16.52 9.67
C LEU A 239 7.88 -15.59 8.66
N HIS A 240 8.48 -16.15 7.61
CA HIS A 240 9.12 -15.39 6.54
C HIS A 240 8.10 -14.49 5.81
N ILE A 241 6.93 -15.03 5.45
CA ILE A 241 5.84 -14.26 4.85
C ILE A 241 5.43 -13.10 5.77
N ALA A 242 5.18 -13.37 7.06
CA ALA A 242 4.77 -12.34 8.02
C ALA A 242 5.80 -11.20 8.09
N LYS A 243 7.09 -11.56 8.15
CA LYS A 243 8.19 -10.60 8.24
C LYS A 243 8.30 -9.76 6.97
N THR A 244 8.19 -10.38 5.80
CA THR A 244 8.30 -9.72 4.50
C THR A 244 7.13 -8.77 4.25
N LEU A 245 5.89 -9.20 4.49
CA LEU A 245 4.70 -8.37 4.30
C LEU A 245 4.69 -7.17 5.27
N ARG A 246 5.09 -7.36 6.53
CA ARG A 246 5.19 -6.26 7.50
C ARG A 246 6.23 -5.20 7.16
N ALA A 247 7.26 -5.56 6.40
CA ALA A 247 8.30 -4.62 5.99
C ALA A 247 7.84 -3.70 4.84
N MET A 248 6.68 -3.96 4.24
CA MET A 248 6.13 -3.13 3.17
C MET A 248 5.75 -1.73 3.67
N PRO A 249 5.85 -0.72 2.81
CA PRO A 249 5.36 0.63 3.11
C PRO A 249 3.84 0.61 3.33
N VAL A 250 3.37 1.52 4.18
CA VAL A 250 1.94 1.77 4.35
C VAL A 250 1.50 2.73 3.25
N VAL A 251 0.56 2.29 2.42
CA VAL A 251 -0.09 3.13 1.41
C VAL A 251 -1.54 3.32 1.82
N ASP A 252 -2.02 4.56 1.79
CA ASP A 252 -3.45 4.83 1.93
C ASP A 252 -4.13 4.62 0.58
N LEU A 253 -5.10 3.70 0.54
CA LEU A 253 -5.75 3.21 -0.65
C LEU A 253 -6.84 4.16 -1.17
N GLU A 254 -7.36 5.05 -0.31
CA GLU A 254 -8.43 6.00 -0.66
C GLU A 254 -7.88 7.38 -1.01
N THR A 255 -6.69 7.74 -0.54
CA THR A 255 -6.08 9.04 -0.84
C THR A 255 -5.76 9.16 -2.34
N PRO A 256 -6.26 10.20 -3.03
CA PRO A 256 -5.95 10.43 -4.43
C PRO A 256 -4.44 10.58 -4.66
N THR A 257 -3.94 9.86 -5.66
CA THR A 257 -2.50 9.75 -5.93
C THR A 257 -2.16 10.29 -7.32
N LEU A 258 -1.27 11.28 -7.39
CA LEU A 258 -0.66 11.74 -8.63
C LEU A 258 0.52 10.83 -8.97
N CYS A 259 0.36 10.04 -10.02
CA CYS A 259 1.32 9.05 -10.47
C CYS A 259 2.16 9.61 -11.62
N LEU A 260 3.46 9.77 -11.42
CA LEU A 260 4.37 10.20 -12.48
C LEU A 260 4.79 9.00 -13.31
N VAL A 261 4.47 9.01 -14.61
CA VAL A 261 4.72 7.91 -15.55
C VAL A 261 5.57 8.41 -16.72
N GLY A 262 6.38 7.54 -17.30
CA GLY A 262 7.23 7.88 -18.45
C GLY A 262 8.50 7.04 -18.49
N ALA A 263 9.32 7.21 -19.54
CA ALA A 263 10.54 6.42 -19.71
C ALA A 263 11.54 6.61 -18.54
N PRO A 264 12.50 5.69 -18.34
CA PRO A 264 13.57 5.89 -17.36
C PRO A 264 14.33 7.21 -17.59
N ASN A 265 14.85 7.83 -16.52
CA ASN A 265 15.71 9.03 -16.58
C ASN A 265 15.12 10.31 -17.23
N VAL A 266 13.80 10.36 -17.50
CA VAL A 266 13.11 11.56 -18.00
C VAL A 266 12.93 12.66 -16.94
N GLY A 267 13.31 12.42 -15.68
CA GLY A 267 13.26 13.42 -14.60
C GLY A 267 12.08 13.30 -13.63
N LYS A 268 11.35 12.18 -13.64
CA LYS A 268 10.20 11.92 -12.74
C LYS A 268 10.53 12.10 -11.26
N SER A 269 11.56 11.44 -10.75
CA SER A 269 11.96 11.55 -9.34
C SER A 269 12.31 13.00 -8.93
N SER A 270 12.88 13.78 -9.86
CA SER A 270 13.19 15.18 -9.62
C SER A 270 11.91 16.02 -9.57
N LEU A 271 10.95 15.76 -10.45
CA LEU A 271 9.63 16.41 -10.39
C LEU A 271 8.90 16.07 -9.09
N VAL A 272 8.93 14.82 -8.62
CA VAL A 272 8.32 14.46 -7.32
C VAL A 272 8.92 15.26 -6.16
N ARG A 273 10.25 15.45 -6.14
CA ARG A 273 10.90 16.26 -5.11
C ARG A 273 10.50 17.73 -5.16
N THR A 274 10.30 18.27 -6.36
CA THR A 274 9.92 19.67 -6.57
C THR A 274 8.45 19.92 -6.27
N LEU A 275 7.57 18.97 -6.61
CA LEU A 275 6.12 19.08 -6.40
C LEU A 275 5.71 18.79 -4.96
N SER A 276 6.44 17.93 -4.26
CA SER A 276 6.16 17.58 -2.87
C SER A 276 6.38 18.78 -1.94
N THR A 277 5.39 19.08 -1.09
CA THR A 277 5.46 20.14 -0.09
C THR A 277 6.51 19.82 0.99
N GLY A 278 6.68 18.54 1.30
CA GLY A 278 7.68 18.04 2.24
C GLY A 278 8.78 17.23 1.56
N LYS A 279 9.72 16.71 2.35
CA LYS A 279 10.75 15.79 1.86
C LYS A 279 10.11 14.45 1.49
N PRO A 280 10.20 13.97 0.23
CA PRO A 280 9.66 12.68 -0.15
C PRO A 280 10.32 11.53 0.61
N GLU A 281 9.52 10.51 0.92
CA GLU A 281 9.93 9.27 1.55
C GLU A 281 10.30 8.22 0.50
N VAL A 282 11.20 7.30 0.87
CA VAL A 282 11.60 6.19 0.00
C VAL A 282 10.89 4.93 0.48
N CYS A 283 9.90 4.49 -0.29
CA CYS A 283 9.09 3.30 -0.05
C CYS A 283 9.83 2.04 -0.53
N ASN A 284 10.32 1.23 0.40
CA ASN A 284 11.06 0.01 0.09
C ASN A 284 10.12 -1.18 -0.07
N TYR A 285 9.99 -1.69 -1.29
CA TYR A 285 9.24 -2.91 -1.56
C TYR A 285 10.19 -4.12 -1.58
N PRO A 286 9.86 -5.26 -0.94
CA PRO A 286 10.79 -6.38 -0.82
C PRO A 286 11.29 -6.97 -2.14
N PHE A 287 10.50 -6.88 -3.21
CA PHE A 287 10.84 -7.36 -4.55
C PHE A 287 11.57 -6.32 -5.41
N THR A 288 11.95 -5.18 -4.83
CA THR A 288 12.56 -4.06 -5.54
C THR A 288 13.98 -3.82 -5.06
N THR A 289 14.90 -3.56 -6.00
CA THR A 289 16.29 -3.20 -5.67
C THR A 289 16.43 -1.71 -5.31
N ARG A 290 15.47 -0.89 -5.72
CA ARG A 290 15.39 0.54 -5.45
C ARG A 290 13.99 0.85 -4.92
N GLY A 291 13.92 1.57 -3.81
CA GLY A 291 12.66 2.06 -3.29
C GLY A 291 12.03 3.10 -4.22
N ILE A 292 10.72 3.23 -4.10
CA ILE A 292 9.89 4.19 -4.85
C ILE A 292 9.82 5.49 -4.06
N LEU A 293 10.00 6.63 -4.74
CA LEU A 293 9.84 7.93 -4.09
C LEU A 293 8.35 8.24 -3.93
N MET A 294 7.91 8.54 -2.72
CA MET A 294 6.55 8.97 -2.43
C MET A 294 6.60 10.28 -1.65
N GLY A 295 5.99 11.31 -2.21
CA GLY A 295 5.84 12.62 -1.59
C GLY A 295 4.39 12.91 -1.27
N HIS A 296 4.19 14.05 -0.61
CA HIS A 296 2.86 14.56 -0.31
C HIS A 296 2.73 16.02 -0.74
N ILE A 297 1.57 16.35 -1.29
CA ILE A 297 1.21 17.71 -1.68
C ILE A 297 0.09 18.14 -0.76
N VAL A 298 0.28 19.25 -0.05
CA VAL A 298 -0.75 19.83 0.81
C VAL A 298 -1.31 21.07 0.13
N LEU A 299 -2.58 21.04 -0.24
CA LEU A 299 -3.25 22.16 -0.89
C LEU A 299 -4.64 22.35 -0.28
N ASN A 300 -5.02 23.57 0.08
CA ASN A 300 -6.34 23.92 0.60
C ASN A 300 -6.83 23.00 1.73
N TYR A 301 -5.93 22.61 2.64
CA TYR A 301 -6.17 21.68 3.76
C TYR A 301 -6.46 20.22 3.35
N GLN A 302 -6.32 19.88 2.07
CA GLN A 302 -6.35 18.51 1.58
C GLN A 302 -4.92 17.99 1.31
N THR A 303 -4.71 16.70 1.55
CA THR A 303 -3.44 16.03 1.37
C THR A 303 -3.53 15.05 0.22
N PHE A 304 -2.59 15.13 -0.70
CA PHE A 304 -2.52 14.27 -1.87
C PHE A 304 -1.19 13.52 -1.87
N GLN A 305 -1.20 12.31 -2.41
CA GLN A 305 0.03 11.56 -2.62
C GLN A 305 0.59 11.87 -3.99
N VAL A 306 1.91 11.99 -4.09
CA VAL A 306 2.62 12.06 -5.37
C VAL A 306 3.67 10.95 -5.39
N THR A 307 3.61 10.07 -6.39
CA THR A 307 4.49 8.89 -6.43
C THR A 307 5.31 8.86 -7.72
N ASP A 308 6.60 8.58 -7.56
CA ASP A 308 7.55 8.37 -8.64
C ASP A 308 7.49 6.91 -9.06
N THR A 309 6.78 6.63 -10.15
CA THR A 309 6.76 5.24 -10.60
C THR A 309 8.02 4.88 -11.38
N PRO A 310 8.51 3.64 -11.24
CA PRO A 310 9.55 3.12 -12.10
C PRO A 310 9.22 3.33 -13.57
N GLY A 311 10.22 3.74 -14.36
CA GLY A 311 10.00 4.07 -15.76
C GLY A 311 9.54 2.86 -16.56
N LEU A 312 8.59 3.09 -17.48
CA LEU A 312 8.07 2.04 -18.36
C LEU A 312 8.93 1.95 -19.62
N LEU A 313 9.22 0.72 -20.04
CA LEU A 313 9.90 0.41 -21.30
C LEU A 313 8.95 -0.34 -22.24
N LYS A 314 9.22 -0.27 -23.54
CA LYS A 314 8.43 -0.95 -24.57
C LYS A 314 8.69 -2.46 -24.54
N ARG A 315 7.79 -3.23 -23.93
CA ARG A 315 7.85 -4.69 -23.84
C ARG A 315 6.46 -5.26 -23.50
N SER A 316 6.30 -6.58 -23.72
CA SER A 316 5.07 -7.30 -23.36
C SER A 316 4.85 -7.27 -21.84
N ASP A 317 3.61 -7.38 -21.38
CA ASP A 317 3.27 -7.40 -19.95
C ASP A 317 3.91 -8.57 -19.19
N GLU A 318 4.13 -9.71 -19.87
CA GLU A 318 4.78 -10.89 -19.29
C GLU A 318 6.26 -10.62 -18.98
N ASP A 319 6.95 -9.95 -19.91
CA ASP A 319 8.37 -9.60 -19.83
C ASP A 319 8.67 -8.36 -18.95
N ARG A 320 7.62 -7.74 -18.38
CA ARG A 320 7.78 -6.62 -17.46
C ARG A 320 8.42 -7.07 -16.16
N ASN A 321 9.33 -6.23 -15.68
CA ASN A 321 9.93 -6.45 -14.37
C ASN A 321 8.92 -6.13 -13.24
N ASN A 322 9.21 -6.56 -12.01
CA ASN A 322 8.28 -6.35 -10.90
C ASN A 322 8.02 -4.86 -10.58
N LEU A 323 8.96 -3.97 -10.92
CA LEU A 323 8.81 -2.53 -10.74
C LEU A 323 7.79 -1.94 -11.74
N GLU A 324 7.84 -2.35 -13.01
CA GLU A 324 6.88 -1.96 -14.04
C GLU A 324 5.50 -2.57 -13.76
N LYS A 325 5.44 -3.82 -13.28
CA LYS A 325 4.18 -4.45 -12.85
C LYS A 325 3.57 -3.73 -11.64
N LEU A 326 4.40 -3.24 -10.71
CA LEU A 326 3.94 -2.40 -9.61
C LEU A 326 3.37 -1.06 -10.10
N THR A 327 4.01 -0.40 -11.07
CA THR A 327 3.47 0.80 -11.72
C THR A 327 2.08 0.54 -12.30
N LEU A 328 1.91 -0.56 -13.03
CA LEU A 328 0.62 -0.93 -13.60
C LEU A 328 -0.43 -1.23 -12.52
N ALA A 329 -0.04 -1.88 -11.41
CA ALA A 329 -0.94 -2.16 -10.29
C ALA A 329 -1.41 -0.86 -9.60
N VAL A 330 -0.53 0.14 -9.45
CA VAL A 330 -0.89 1.47 -8.93
C VAL A 330 -1.92 2.13 -9.84
N LEU A 331 -1.66 2.18 -11.15
CA LEU A 331 -2.57 2.80 -12.12
C LEU A 331 -3.92 2.08 -12.19
N SER A 332 -3.94 0.75 -12.13
CA SER A 332 -5.16 -0.05 -12.33
C SER A 332 -6.06 -0.12 -11.09
N HIS A 333 -5.52 0.11 -9.89
CA HIS A 333 -6.23 -0.22 -8.65
C HIS A 333 -6.34 0.95 -7.68
N LEU A 334 -5.49 1.97 -7.77
CA LEU A 334 -5.58 3.14 -6.90
C LEU A 334 -6.28 4.31 -7.61
N PRO A 335 -6.93 5.22 -6.85
CA PRO A 335 -7.50 6.44 -7.41
C PRO A 335 -6.38 7.37 -7.89
N THR A 336 -6.01 7.24 -9.17
CA THR A 336 -4.82 7.87 -9.73
C THR A 336 -5.11 8.90 -10.82
N ALA A 337 -4.38 10.03 -10.77
CA ALA A 337 -4.12 10.87 -11.93
C ALA A 337 -2.77 10.50 -12.53
N ILE A 338 -2.65 10.62 -13.84
CA ILE A 338 -1.42 10.33 -14.57
C ILE A 338 -0.77 11.65 -14.99
N LEU A 339 0.42 11.92 -14.46
CA LEU A 339 1.31 12.94 -14.99
C LEU A 339 2.37 12.25 -15.86
N TYR A 340 2.20 12.31 -17.18
CA TYR A 340 3.10 11.66 -18.10
C TYR A 340 4.26 12.59 -18.45
N VAL A 341 5.49 12.11 -18.21
CA VAL A 341 6.72 12.88 -18.40
C VAL A 341 7.44 12.42 -19.67
N HIS A 342 7.56 13.35 -20.61
CA HIS A 342 8.25 13.19 -21.89
C HIS A 342 9.62 13.88 -21.83
N ASP A 343 10.64 13.25 -22.41
CA ASP A 343 11.95 13.87 -22.63
C ASP A 343 12.27 13.87 -24.13
N LEU A 344 12.11 15.03 -24.77
CA LEU A 344 12.38 15.19 -26.20
C LEU A 344 13.85 15.52 -26.51
N SER A 345 14.71 15.67 -25.48
CA SER A 345 16.14 15.97 -25.69
C SER A 345 16.92 14.77 -26.23
N GLY A 346 16.41 13.54 -26.02
CA GLY A 346 17.10 12.29 -26.37
C GLY A 346 18.14 11.83 -25.34
N GLU A 347 18.36 12.58 -24.26
CA GLU A 347 19.38 12.27 -23.25
C GLU A 347 18.95 11.20 -22.24
N CYS A 348 17.66 10.86 -22.14
CA CYS A 348 17.16 9.84 -21.20
C CYS A 348 17.53 8.40 -21.57
N GLY A 349 18.10 8.17 -22.76
CA GLY A 349 18.46 6.85 -23.29
C GLY A 349 17.31 6.10 -23.97
N THR A 350 16.11 6.68 -24.04
CA THR A 350 14.98 6.16 -24.82
C THR A 350 14.66 7.15 -25.94
N SER A 351 14.57 6.68 -27.19
CA SER A 351 14.31 7.58 -28.32
C SER A 351 12.94 8.26 -28.17
N PRO A 352 12.75 9.51 -28.62
CA PRO A 352 11.43 10.14 -28.60
C PRO A 352 10.36 9.32 -29.34
N SER A 353 10.75 8.54 -30.35
CA SER A 353 9.82 7.66 -31.08
C SER A 353 9.33 6.49 -30.23
N ASP A 354 10.22 5.88 -29.45
CA ASP A 354 9.83 4.79 -28.56
C ASP A 354 8.99 5.32 -27.40
N GLN A 355 9.34 6.49 -26.87
CA GLN A 355 8.52 7.18 -25.87
C GLN A 355 7.10 7.44 -26.39
N PHE A 356 6.95 7.85 -27.64
CA PHE A 356 5.65 8.08 -28.27
C PHE A 356 4.80 6.79 -28.36
N LEU A 357 5.42 5.66 -28.69
CA LEU A 357 4.73 4.37 -28.76
C LEU A 357 4.26 3.92 -27.37
N ILE A 358 5.14 4.00 -26.36
CA ILE A 358 4.79 3.68 -24.97
C ILE A 358 3.68 4.62 -24.48
N TYR A 359 3.76 5.90 -24.82
CA TYR A 359 2.73 6.88 -24.48
C TYR A 359 1.38 6.51 -25.07
N LYS A 360 1.30 6.19 -26.38
CA LYS A 360 0.05 5.75 -27.02
C LYS A 360 -0.53 4.51 -26.33
N GLU A 361 0.30 3.51 -26.07
CA GLU A 361 -0.11 2.26 -25.40
C GLU A 361 -0.72 2.51 -24.01
N ILE A 362 -0.03 3.28 -23.15
CA ILE A 362 -0.50 3.56 -21.79
C ILE A 362 -1.72 4.49 -21.81
N LYS A 363 -1.77 5.44 -22.75
CA LYS A 363 -2.91 6.36 -22.90
C LYS A 363 -4.18 5.66 -23.37
N GLU A 364 -4.05 4.67 -24.25
CA GLU A 364 -5.16 3.83 -24.65
C GLU A 364 -5.65 2.94 -23.48
N ARG A 365 -4.71 2.30 -22.78
CA ARG A 365 -5.01 1.40 -21.65
C ARG A 365 -5.67 2.09 -20.46
N PHE A 366 -5.27 3.33 -20.15
CA PHE A 366 -5.73 4.09 -18.98
C PHE A 366 -6.44 5.39 -19.40
N SER A 367 -7.25 5.33 -20.45
CA SER A 367 -7.94 6.50 -21.03
C SER A 367 -8.96 7.15 -20.08
N ASP A 368 -9.49 6.40 -19.11
CA ASP A 368 -10.45 6.88 -18.12
C ASP A 368 -9.80 7.73 -17.00
N HIS A 369 -8.48 7.74 -16.90
CA HIS A 369 -7.76 8.54 -15.91
C HIS A 369 -7.67 10.00 -16.34
N LEU A 370 -7.44 10.92 -15.39
CA LEU A 370 -7.00 12.27 -15.75
C LEU A 370 -5.55 12.21 -16.24
N TRP A 371 -5.31 12.78 -17.42
CA TRP A 371 -3.99 12.88 -18.03
C TRP A 371 -3.47 14.31 -18.01
N VAL A 372 -2.22 14.46 -17.59
CA VAL A 372 -1.45 15.70 -17.68
C VAL A 372 -0.11 15.39 -18.33
N ASP A 373 0.09 15.91 -19.53
CA ASP A 373 1.31 15.69 -20.30
C ASP A 373 2.34 16.79 -19.99
N VAL A 374 3.55 16.40 -19.63
CA VAL A 374 4.67 17.30 -19.28
C VAL A 374 5.89 16.96 -20.11
N VAL A 375 6.44 17.94 -20.81
CA VAL A 375 7.74 17.83 -21.49
C VAL A 375 8.82 18.36 -20.55
N SER A 376 9.62 17.46 -20.00
CA SER A 376 10.73 17.81 -19.12
C SER A 376 11.97 18.26 -19.89
N LYS A 377 12.95 18.83 -19.17
CA LYS A 377 14.24 19.30 -19.71
C LYS A 377 14.06 20.26 -20.89
N CYS A 378 13.03 21.11 -20.84
CA CYS A 378 12.73 22.01 -21.94
C CYS A 378 13.86 23.01 -22.24
N ASP A 379 14.77 23.23 -21.28
CA ASP A 379 15.99 24.02 -21.44
C ASP A 379 16.98 23.44 -22.46
N LEU A 380 16.90 22.14 -22.74
CA LEU A 380 17.79 21.44 -23.68
C LEU A 380 17.19 21.33 -25.08
N LEU A 381 15.94 21.71 -25.27
CA LEU A 381 15.29 21.63 -26.58
C LEU A 381 15.91 22.65 -27.54
N GLN A 382 16.64 22.16 -28.53
CA GLN A 382 17.14 23.02 -29.60
C GLN A 382 15.95 23.51 -30.46
N LYS A 383 15.92 24.80 -30.78
CA LYS A 383 15.06 25.32 -31.87
C LYS A 383 15.55 24.69 -33.18
N SER A 384 14.82 23.70 -33.66
CA SER A 384 15.25 22.74 -34.67
C SER A 384 15.93 23.34 -35.91
N PRO A 385 16.96 22.69 -36.51
CA PRO A 385 17.12 22.72 -37.94
C PRO A 385 15.99 21.92 -38.60
N VAL A 386 15.52 22.39 -39.75
CA VAL A 386 14.37 21.88 -40.49
C VAL A 386 14.63 20.43 -40.94
N VAL A 387 13.87 19.47 -40.41
CA VAL A 387 13.81 18.11 -40.96
C VAL A 387 12.75 18.07 -42.05
N PHE A 388 13.18 17.80 -43.29
CA PHE A 388 12.30 17.55 -44.43
C PHE A 388 11.54 16.25 -44.20
N ILE A 389 10.21 16.31 -44.24
CA ILE A 389 9.33 15.14 -44.17
C ILE A 389 9.27 14.56 -45.58
N THR A 390 9.84 13.39 -45.80
CA THR A 390 9.52 12.54 -46.94
C THR A 390 8.73 11.35 -46.41
N GLU A 391 7.52 11.17 -46.95
CA GLU A 391 6.53 10.09 -46.76
C GLU A 391 5.27 10.46 -45.93
N ASP A 392 4.14 10.44 -46.65
CA ASP A 392 2.78 10.85 -46.23
C ASP A 392 2.03 9.71 -45.52
N SER A 393 2.43 9.36 -44.29
CA SER A 393 1.56 8.59 -43.39
C SER A 393 1.10 9.47 -42.21
N PRO A 394 -0.16 9.37 -41.76
CA PRO A 394 -0.67 10.18 -40.66
C PRO A 394 0.10 9.95 -39.35
N ASP A 395 0.57 8.72 -39.11
CA ASP A 395 1.42 8.38 -37.96
C ASP A 395 2.80 9.06 -38.04
N HIS A 396 3.38 9.22 -39.24
CA HIS A 396 4.64 9.94 -39.41
C HIS A 396 4.50 11.44 -39.13
N VAL A 397 3.36 12.04 -39.51
CA VAL A 397 3.07 13.46 -39.22
C VAL A 397 2.89 13.68 -37.72
N GLU A 398 2.14 12.81 -37.04
CA GLU A 398 1.92 12.89 -35.61
C GLU A 398 3.23 12.69 -34.83
N LEU A 399 4.03 11.69 -35.21
CA LEU A 399 5.34 11.45 -34.62
C LEU A 399 6.31 12.62 -34.86
N ALA A 400 6.29 13.23 -36.05
CA ALA A 400 7.11 14.39 -36.35
C ALA A 400 6.71 15.61 -35.51
N ARG A 401 5.42 15.80 -35.24
CA ARG A 401 4.93 16.84 -34.31
C ARG A 401 5.35 16.54 -32.88
N TYR A 402 5.15 15.30 -32.43
CA TYR A 402 5.55 14.86 -31.09
C TYR A 402 7.04 15.09 -30.83
N ARG A 403 7.92 14.75 -31.78
CA ARG A 403 9.37 14.99 -31.66
C ARG A 403 9.74 16.47 -31.47
N LYS A 404 8.92 17.39 -31.98
CA LYS A 404 9.20 18.84 -31.92
C LYS A 404 8.61 19.49 -30.67
N MET A 405 7.39 19.16 -30.32
CA MET A 405 6.63 19.89 -29.28
C MET A 405 6.06 19.01 -28.18
N GLY A 406 6.09 17.68 -28.35
CA GLY A 406 5.40 16.73 -27.48
C GLY A 406 3.92 16.58 -27.84
N PRO A 407 3.12 15.96 -26.97
CA PRO A 407 1.67 15.89 -27.11
C PRO A 407 1.01 17.28 -27.15
N ASN A 408 -0.13 17.38 -27.82
CA ASN A 408 -0.89 18.63 -27.87
C ASN A 408 -1.33 19.05 -26.47
N GLY A 409 -1.02 20.29 -26.07
CA GLY A 409 -1.35 20.81 -24.75
C GLY A 409 -0.39 20.41 -23.63
N ALA A 410 0.73 19.75 -23.95
CA ALA A 410 1.75 19.41 -22.96
C ALA A 410 2.45 20.67 -22.41
N MET A 411 2.72 20.66 -21.11
CA MET A 411 3.43 21.75 -20.43
C MET A 411 4.93 21.57 -20.55
N HIS A 412 5.65 22.60 -20.98
CA HIS A 412 7.12 22.57 -21.06
C HIS A 412 7.75 23.01 -19.74
N VAL A 413 8.55 22.13 -19.16
CA VAL A 413 9.06 22.29 -17.79
C VAL A 413 10.55 22.02 -17.74
N SER A 414 11.26 22.84 -16.98
CA SER A 414 12.64 22.59 -16.62
C SER A 414 12.87 22.84 -15.15
N ILE A 415 13.42 21.83 -14.48
CA ILE A 415 13.82 21.92 -13.07
C ILE A 415 15.06 22.80 -12.94
N LYS A 416 15.92 22.86 -13.96
CA LYS A 416 17.17 23.61 -13.93
C LYS A 416 16.95 25.11 -14.09
N SER A 417 16.02 25.52 -14.96
CA SER A 417 15.67 26.93 -15.16
C SER A 417 14.42 27.38 -14.40
N GLU A 418 13.81 26.46 -13.62
CA GLU A 418 12.54 26.64 -12.91
C GLU A 418 11.35 27.03 -13.80
N ALA A 419 11.49 26.90 -15.12
CA ALA A 419 10.45 27.23 -16.09
C ALA A 419 9.28 26.23 -16.02
N GLY A 420 8.06 26.73 -16.09
CA GLY A 420 6.82 25.91 -16.17
C GLY A 420 6.42 25.20 -14.87
N LEU A 421 7.25 25.23 -13.81
CA LEU A 421 6.96 24.54 -12.54
C LEU A 421 5.75 25.12 -11.81
N ALA A 422 5.61 26.45 -11.80
CA ALA A 422 4.48 27.12 -11.18
C ALA A 422 3.14 26.79 -11.88
N GLU A 423 3.19 26.57 -13.21
CA GLU A 423 2.02 26.20 -14.00
C GLU A 423 1.58 24.77 -13.72
N ILE A 424 2.52 23.83 -13.50
CA ILE A 424 2.15 22.51 -12.97
C ILE A 424 1.46 22.68 -11.62
N CYS A 425 2.04 23.40 -10.67
CA CYS A 425 1.40 23.56 -9.35
C CYS A 425 0.02 24.24 -9.41
N LEU A 426 -0.21 25.16 -10.35
CA LEU A 426 -1.45 25.92 -10.50
C LEU A 426 -2.51 25.22 -11.36
N VAL A 427 -2.12 24.60 -12.48
CA VAL A 427 -3.03 23.97 -13.46
C VAL A 427 -3.37 22.52 -13.07
N THR A 428 -2.52 21.84 -12.29
CA THR A 428 -2.76 20.44 -11.90
C THR A 428 -3.78 20.29 -10.77
N PHE A 429 -4.34 21.38 -10.21
CA PHE A 429 -5.01 21.27 -8.91
C PHE A 429 -6.35 21.98 -8.67
N LEU A 430 -6.79 22.97 -9.46
CA LEU A 430 -7.80 23.91 -8.94
C LEU A 430 -9.27 23.76 -9.37
N GLU A 431 -9.63 23.10 -10.49
CA GLU A 431 -11.06 23.08 -10.87
C GLU A 431 -11.62 21.73 -11.34
N ASN A 432 -10.86 20.90 -12.06
CA ASN A 432 -11.44 19.70 -12.69
C ASN A 432 -11.17 18.39 -11.98
N PHE A 433 -10.07 18.26 -11.22
CA PHE A 433 -9.70 16.95 -10.67
C PHE A 433 -10.44 16.59 -9.36
N PHE A 434 -10.81 17.59 -8.55
CA PHE A 434 -11.28 17.36 -7.17
C PHE A 434 -12.71 17.81 -6.84
N LEU A 435 -13.44 18.40 -7.80
CA LEU A 435 -14.88 18.68 -7.67
C LEU A 435 -15.77 17.54 -8.22
N CYS A 436 -15.18 16.58 -8.94
CA CYS A 436 -15.87 15.47 -9.60
C CYS A 436 -15.61 14.09 -8.97
N SER A 437 -14.85 14.00 -7.87
CA SER A 437 -14.61 12.76 -7.11
C SER A 437 -15.66 12.56 -6.02
#